data_AF-A0A979GQJ8-F1
#
_entry.id   AF-A0A979GQJ8-F1
#
_cell.length_a   1.000
_cell.length_b   1.000
_cell.length_c   1.000
_cell.angle_alpha   90.00
_cell.angle_beta   90.00
_cell.angle_gamma   90.00
#
_symmetry.space_group_name_H-M   'P 1'
#
loop_
_entity.id
_entity.type
_entity.pdbx_description
1 polymer ?
#
loop_
_entity_poly.entity_id
_entity_poly.type
_entity_poly.pdbx_seq_one_letter_code
_entity_poly.pdbx_strand_id
1 'polypeptide(L)'
;MKKPMRTALLPILAILFVYSCTAEQAPAPEPGITPTACDTAVITSAYIMTTVSTKCTNGACHKGTGNFVVSDFSTLEKLKTYLNANEALFRERVTSPNADMPPRGKLSEGTRDSINCWLNHGMPD
;
A
#
# COMPACT_ATOMS: atom_id res chain seq x y z
N MET A 1 -30.28 43.48 -60.09
CA MET A 1 -30.72 43.56 -58.67
C MET A 1 -30.02 42.44 -57.89
N LYS A 2 -29.52 42.74 -56.69
CA LYS A 2 -28.59 41.92 -55.88
C LYS A 2 -29.30 40.66 -55.35
N LYS A 3 -28.65 39.49 -55.43
CA LYS A 3 -29.12 38.22 -54.84
C LYS A 3 -28.95 38.27 -53.30
N PRO A 4 -29.97 37.96 -52.48
CA PRO A 4 -29.74 37.72 -51.06
C PRO A 4 -29.24 36.29 -50.81
N MET A 5 -28.23 36.26 -49.95
CA MET A 5 -27.33 35.17 -49.61
C MET A 5 -27.99 34.15 -48.67
N ARG A 6 -27.68 32.87 -48.89
CA ARG A 6 -28.09 31.71 -48.08
C ARG A 6 -27.59 31.84 -46.64
N THR A 7 -28.50 31.86 -45.67
CA THR A 7 -28.14 31.81 -44.24
C THR A 7 -28.29 30.38 -43.74
N ALA A 8 -27.34 29.52 -44.11
CA ALA A 8 -27.20 28.17 -43.56
C ALA A 8 -26.48 28.25 -42.19
N LEU A 9 -27.22 28.67 -41.16
CA LEU A 9 -26.67 29.02 -39.84
C LEU A 9 -26.60 27.84 -38.85
N LEU A 10 -26.48 26.59 -39.32
CA LEU A 10 -26.60 25.41 -38.46
C LEU A 10 -25.46 24.36 -38.42
N PRO A 11 -24.36 24.40 -39.21
CA PRO A 11 -23.32 23.38 -39.06
C PRO A 11 -22.04 23.85 -38.33
N ILE A 12 -21.99 25.07 -37.78
CA ILE A 12 -20.71 25.62 -37.24
C ILE A 12 -20.52 25.31 -35.74
N LEU A 13 -21.59 25.06 -34.98
CA LEU A 13 -21.50 24.85 -33.53
C LEU A 13 -21.07 23.43 -33.13
N ALA A 14 -21.11 22.47 -34.04
CA ALA A 14 -20.77 21.07 -33.76
C ALA A 14 -19.27 20.74 -33.86
N ILE A 15 -18.44 21.64 -34.41
CA ILE A 15 -17.02 21.39 -34.69
C ILE A 15 -16.11 21.77 -33.50
N LEU A 16 -16.63 22.51 -32.51
CA LEU A 16 -15.84 23.01 -31.37
C LEU A 16 -15.70 22.03 -30.19
N PHE A 17 -16.38 20.88 -30.20
CA PHE A 17 -16.34 19.93 -29.08
C PHE A 17 -15.27 18.82 -29.18
N VAL A 18 -14.48 18.76 -30.27
CA VAL A 18 -13.51 17.66 -30.48
C VAL A 18 -12.07 17.97 -30.03
N TYR A 19 -11.79 19.14 -29.46
CA TYR A 19 -10.42 19.59 -29.15
C TYR A 19 -10.01 19.60 -27.67
N SER A 20 -10.84 19.12 -26.72
CA SER A 20 -10.54 19.28 -25.28
C SER A 20 -9.94 18.05 -24.57
N CYS A 21 -9.49 17.03 -25.28
CA CYS A 21 -8.72 15.93 -24.67
C CYS A 21 -7.26 15.99 -25.12
N THR A 22 -6.49 16.93 -24.57
CA THR A 22 -5.04 16.74 -24.50
C THR A 22 -4.79 15.68 -23.44
N ALA A 23 -4.56 14.43 -23.87
CA ALA A 23 -4.06 13.39 -22.98
C ALA A 23 -2.63 13.79 -22.61
N GLU A 24 -2.48 14.49 -21.48
CA GLU A 24 -1.17 14.77 -20.89
C GLU A 24 -0.54 13.41 -20.59
N GLN A 25 0.37 12.95 -21.45
CA GLN A 25 1.09 11.71 -21.24
C GLN A 25 1.87 11.85 -19.94
N ALA A 26 1.60 10.96 -18.99
CA ALA A 26 2.38 10.88 -17.77
C ALA A 26 3.88 10.80 -18.15
N PRO A 27 4.77 11.47 -17.39
CA PRO A 27 6.19 11.41 -17.63
C PRO A 27 6.64 9.95 -17.77
N ALA A 28 7.54 9.68 -18.74
CA ALA A 28 8.16 8.37 -18.85
C ALA A 28 8.85 8.03 -17.52
N PRO A 29 8.85 6.74 -17.08
CA PRO A 29 9.56 6.32 -15.88
C PRO A 29 11.02 6.77 -15.91
N GLU A 30 11.55 7.22 -14.77
CA GLU A 30 12.93 7.67 -14.70
C GLU A 30 13.90 6.53 -15.10
N PRO A 31 14.85 6.78 -16.03
CA PRO A 31 15.79 5.76 -16.46
C PRO A 31 16.60 5.23 -15.27
N GLY A 32 16.51 3.93 -15.00
CA GLY A 32 17.27 3.25 -13.95
C GLY A 32 16.47 2.84 -12.70
N ILE A 33 15.20 3.24 -12.59
CA ILE A 33 14.29 2.72 -11.56
C ILE A 33 13.44 1.61 -12.17
N THR A 34 13.68 0.37 -11.75
CA THR A 34 12.78 -0.76 -12.09
C THR A 34 11.74 -0.92 -10.98
N PRO A 35 10.44 -0.71 -11.25
CA PRO A 35 9.41 -0.85 -10.24
C PRO A 35 9.44 -2.26 -9.62
N THR A 36 9.38 -2.33 -8.30
CA THR A 36 9.23 -3.58 -7.55
C THR A 36 7.76 -3.97 -7.42
N ALA A 37 7.51 -5.22 -7.01
CA ALA A 37 6.15 -5.65 -6.66
C ALA A 37 5.57 -4.81 -5.50
N CYS A 38 6.41 -4.30 -4.60
CA CYS A 38 5.94 -3.45 -3.51
C CYS A 38 5.45 -2.08 -4.01
N ASP A 39 6.11 -1.50 -5.01
CA ASP A 39 5.81 -0.15 -5.52
C ASP A 39 4.37 -0.02 -6.04
N THR A 40 3.74 -1.14 -6.42
CA THR A 40 2.35 -1.19 -6.90
C THR A 40 1.42 -1.96 -5.96
N ALA A 41 1.94 -2.63 -4.92
CA ALA A 41 1.14 -3.40 -4.00
C ALA A 41 0.38 -2.49 -3.02
N VAL A 42 -0.92 -2.73 -2.90
CA VAL A 42 -1.76 -2.12 -1.87
C VAL A 42 -1.99 -3.13 -0.76
N ILE A 43 -1.15 -3.05 0.28
CA ILE A 43 -1.29 -3.87 1.48
C ILE A 43 -2.10 -3.09 2.51
N THR A 44 -3.29 -3.59 2.85
CA THR A 44 -4.20 -2.91 3.80
C THR A 44 -3.86 -3.25 5.24
N SER A 45 -4.21 -2.35 6.16
CA SER A 45 -4.11 -2.64 7.60
C SER A 45 -4.95 -3.85 8.01
N ALA A 46 -6.07 -4.11 7.34
CA ALA A 46 -6.92 -5.28 7.57
C ALA A 46 -6.19 -6.60 7.25
N TYR A 47 -5.44 -6.66 6.14
CA TYR A 47 -4.58 -7.80 5.83
C TYR A 47 -3.50 -7.99 6.90
N ILE A 48 -2.85 -6.90 7.31
CA ILE A 48 -1.80 -6.94 8.34
C ILE A 48 -2.36 -7.43 9.66
N MET A 49 -3.50 -6.92 10.12
CA MET A 49 -4.12 -7.34 11.37
C MET A 49 -4.66 -8.77 11.32
N THR A 50 -5.11 -9.25 10.15
CA THR A 50 -5.45 -10.67 9.96
C THR A 50 -4.20 -11.54 10.10
N THR A 51 -3.07 -11.12 9.51
CA THR A 51 -1.79 -11.83 9.62
C THR A 51 -1.29 -11.84 11.07
N VAL A 52 -1.26 -10.67 11.71
CA VAL A 52 -0.82 -10.48 13.10
C VAL A 52 -1.68 -11.27 14.07
N SER A 53 -3.00 -11.22 13.92
CA SER A 53 -3.90 -11.99 14.78
C SER A 53 -3.63 -13.50 14.69
N THR A 54 -3.42 -14.00 13.47
CA THR A 54 -3.22 -15.43 13.19
C THR A 54 -1.83 -15.94 13.56
N LYS A 55 -0.79 -15.12 13.36
CA LYS A 55 0.61 -15.57 13.45
C LYS A 55 1.36 -15.04 14.66
N CYS A 56 0.96 -13.90 15.22
CA CYS A 56 1.67 -13.24 16.31
C CYS A 56 0.88 -13.29 17.63
N THR A 57 -0.42 -13.02 17.57
CA THR A 57 -1.26 -12.99 18.78
C THR A 57 -1.89 -14.34 19.12
N ASN A 58 -1.86 -15.29 18.17
CA ASN A 58 -2.36 -16.63 18.39
C ASN A 58 -1.60 -17.30 19.56
N GLY A 59 -2.31 -18.07 20.39
CA GLY A 59 -1.74 -18.64 21.62
C GLY A 59 -1.35 -17.60 22.68
N ALA A 60 -1.83 -16.36 22.56
CA ALA A 60 -1.59 -15.24 23.48
C ALA A 60 -0.14 -14.75 23.57
N CYS A 61 0.70 -15.01 22.56
CA CYS A 61 2.10 -14.55 22.56
C CYS A 61 2.23 -13.02 22.49
N HIS A 62 1.40 -12.31 21.72
CA HIS A 62 1.46 -10.85 21.60
C HIS A 62 0.08 -10.20 21.82
N LYS A 63 -0.69 -10.68 22.82
CA LYS A 63 -2.03 -10.15 23.16
C LYS A 63 -2.02 -9.12 24.31
N GLY A 64 -0.85 -8.71 24.78
CA GLY A 64 -0.75 -7.85 25.97
C GLY A 64 -1.00 -8.61 27.28
N THR A 65 -0.87 -9.93 27.27
CA THR A 65 -1.05 -10.81 28.43
C THR A 65 0.12 -11.80 28.53
N GLY A 66 0.49 -12.24 29.73
CA GLY A 66 1.56 -13.24 29.93
C GLY A 66 2.98 -12.66 29.88
N ASN A 67 3.97 -13.43 29.44
CA ASN A 67 5.39 -13.05 29.49
C ASN A 67 5.81 -11.98 28.45
N PHE A 68 4.90 -11.57 27.58
CA PHE A 68 5.17 -10.71 26.43
C PHE A 68 4.30 -9.44 26.42
N VAL A 69 3.84 -9.00 27.59
CA VAL A 69 2.98 -7.81 27.75
C VAL A 69 3.60 -6.55 27.12
N VAL A 70 4.92 -6.48 27.05
CA VAL A 70 5.68 -5.36 26.46
C VAL A 70 5.49 -5.19 24.94
N SER A 71 5.00 -6.21 24.24
CA SER A 71 4.74 -6.16 22.78
C SER A 71 3.33 -6.66 22.48
N ASP A 72 2.36 -5.81 22.80
CA ASP A 72 0.94 -6.05 22.56
C ASP A 72 0.53 -5.65 21.14
N PHE A 73 0.16 -6.62 20.32
CA PHE A 73 -0.32 -6.43 18.95
C PHE A 73 -1.83 -6.73 18.80
N SER A 74 -2.59 -6.64 19.90
CA SER A 74 -4.03 -6.93 19.92
C SER A 74 -4.87 -5.96 19.08
N THR A 75 -4.35 -4.78 18.76
CA THR A 75 -5.02 -3.75 17.94
C THR A 75 -4.02 -3.11 16.99
N LEU A 76 -4.52 -2.51 15.91
CA LEU A 76 -3.69 -1.80 14.94
C LEU A 76 -2.93 -0.63 15.59
N GLU A 77 -3.60 0.13 16.45
CA GLU A 77 -3.00 1.26 17.17
C GLU A 77 -1.81 0.84 18.03
N LYS A 78 -1.96 -0.25 18.81
CA LYS A 78 -0.87 -0.76 19.64
C LYS A 78 0.28 -1.32 18.80
N LEU A 79 -0.03 -2.01 17.70
CA LEU A 79 0.99 -2.46 16.74
C LEU A 79 1.77 -1.28 16.16
N LYS A 80 1.08 -0.24 15.65
CA LYS A 80 1.71 0.97 15.11
C LYS A 80 2.53 1.70 16.17
N THR A 81 2.03 1.82 17.39
CA THR A 81 2.76 2.41 18.52
C THR A 81 4.07 1.68 18.79
N TYR A 82 4.04 0.34 18.83
CA TYR A 82 5.25 -0.46 19.00
C TYR A 82 6.22 -0.29 17.83
N LEU A 83 5.72 -0.35 16.59
CA LEU A 83 6.52 -0.24 15.37
C LEU A 83 7.22 1.12 15.29
N ASN A 84 6.53 2.22 15.59
CA ASN A 84 7.13 3.56 15.62
C ASN A 84 8.32 3.67 16.59
N ALA A 85 8.31 2.91 17.69
CA ALA A 85 9.39 2.91 18.67
C ALA A 85 10.45 1.81 18.41
N ASN A 86 10.12 0.74 17.67
CA ASN A 86 10.92 -0.48 17.61
C ASN A 86 11.01 -1.09 16.20
N GLU A 87 10.83 -0.32 15.14
CA GLU A 87 10.76 -0.83 13.76
C GLU A 87 11.97 -1.69 13.37
N ALA A 88 13.19 -1.24 13.71
CA ALA A 88 14.42 -1.96 13.40
C ALA A 88 14.43 -3.36 14.03
N LEU A 89 14.05 -3.46 15.31
CA LEU A 89 13.95 -4.74 16.01
C LEU A 89 12.83 -5.59 15.41
N PHE A 90 11.67 -5.01 15.10
CA PHE A 90 10.58 -5.75 14.47
C PHE A 90 11.02 -6.36 13.13
N ARG A 91 11.69 -5.57 12.28
CA ARG A 91 12.21 -6.04 10.99
C ARG A 91 13.23 -7.15 11.17
N GLU A 92 14.17 -7.01 12.10
CA GLU A 92 15.15 -8.06 12.42
C GLU A 92 14.46 -9.38 12.76
N ARG A 93 13.46 -9.35 13.65
CA ARG A 93 12.81 -10.56 14.18
C ARG A 93 11.75 -11.14 13.26
N VAL A 94 11.11 -10.33 12.42
CA VAL A 94 9.92 -10.73 11.64
C VAL A 94 10.19 -10.80 10.14
N THR A 95 10.86 -9.79 9.57
CA THR A 95 10.97 -9.66 8.10
C THR A 95 12.36 -9.92 7.55
N SER A 96 13.40 -10.00 8.38
CA SER A 96 14.76 -10.27 7.93
C SER A 96 14.96 -11.71 7.44
N PRO A 97 16.00 -12.00 6.63
CA PRO A 97 16.32 -13.37 6.22
C PRO A 97 16.54 -14.32 7.40
N ASN A 98 17.00 -13.79 8.54
CA ASN A 98 17.25 -14.53 9.78
C ASN A 98 16.11 -14.40 10.81
N ALA A 99 14.94 -13.91 10.38
CA ALA A 99 13.76 -13.77 11.22
C ALA A 99 13.41 -15.08 11.93
N ASP A 100 13.20 -14.98 13.25
CA ASP A 100 12.94 -16.09 14.16
C ASP A 100 11.54 -16.00 14.81
N MET A 101 10.76 -14.98 14.45
CA MET A 101 9.36 -14.85 14.86
C MET A 101 8.39 -15.25 13.74
N PRO A 102 7.31 -16.00 14.07
CA PRO A 102 7.04 -16.59 15.38
C PRO A 102 7.90 -17.85 15.65
N PRO A 103 8.15 -18.19 16.92
CA PRO A 103 9.09 -19.27 17.30
C PRO A 103 8.64 -20.68 16.87
N ARG A 104 7.35 -20.86 16.56
CA ARG A 104 6.75 -22.15 16.19
C ARG A 104 6.58 -22.34 14.68
N GLY A 105 7.24 -21.52 13.87
CA GLY A 105 7.25 -21.68 12.42
C GLY A 105 7.48 -20.34 11.73
N LYS A 106 8.55 -20.28 10.94
CA LYS A 106 8.91 -19.07 10.20
C LYS A 106 7.76 -18.63 9.27
N LEU A 107 7.55 -17.33 9.19
CA LEU A 107 6.65 -16.76 8.18
C LEU A 107 7.16 -17.10 6.77
N SER A 108 6.22 -17.32 5.84
CA SER A 108 6.60 -17.46 4.44
C SER A 108 7.24 -16.15 3.94
N GLU A 109 8.09 -16.27 2.92
CA GLU A 109 8.74 -15.11 2.29
C GLU A 109 7.72 -14.07 1.81
N GLY A 110 6.69 -14.48 1.07
CA GLY A 110 5.65 -13.56 0.62
C GLY A 110 4.89 -12.86 1.76
N THR A 111 4.73 -13.49 2.93
CA THR A 111 4.14 -12.83 4.12
C THR A 111 5.10 -11.76 4.65
N ARG A 112 6.39 -12.09 4.75
CA ARG A 112 7.44 -11.16 5.20
C ARG A 112 7.55 -9.96 4.27
N ASP A 113 7.49 -10.20 2.96
CA ASP A 113 7.53 -9.16 1.93
C ASP A 113 6.31 -8.25 2.00
N SER A 114 5.12 -8.81 2.20
CA SER A 114 3.89 -8.03 2.37
C SER A 114 3.96 -7.12 3.59
N ILE A 115 4.48 -7.64 4.72
CA ILE A 115 4.69 -6.85 5.94
C ILE A 115 5.75 -5.77 5.70
N ASN A 116 6.90 -6.11 5.11
CA ASN A 116 7.95 -5.14 4.80
C ASN A 116 7.44 -4.03 3.87
N CYS A 117 6.63 -4.38 2.89
CA CYS A 117 6.04 -3.43 1.95
C CYS A 117 5.10 -2.45 2.67
N TRP A 118 4.21 -2.95 3.52
CA TRP A 118 3.33 -2.12 4.33
C TRP A 118 4.11 -1.16 5.25
N LEU A 119 5.19 -1.63 5.89
CA LEU A 119 6.07 -0.77 6.68
C LEU A 119 6.74 0.31 5.82
N ASN A 120 7.26 -0.05 4.63
CA ASN A 120 7.91 0.89 3.71
C ASN A 120 6.95 1.96 3.18
N HIS A 121 5.66 1.66 3.09
CA HIS A 121 4.62 2.62 2.72
C HIS A 121 4.10 3.46 3.90
N GLY A 122 4.74 3.40 5.06
CA GLY A 122 4.36 4.20 6.23
C GLY A 122 3.14 3.68 6.96
N MET A 123 2.88 2.37 6.89
CA MET A 123 1.79 1.69 7.61
C MET A 123 0.40 2.28 7.32
N PRO A 124 -0.02 2.37 6.04
CA PRO A 124 -1.33 2.91 5.68
C PRO A 124 -2.48 2.07 6.26
N ASP A 125 -3.64 2.70 6.43
CA ASP A 125 -4.87 2.02 6.84
C ASP A 125 -5.50 1.24 5.67
#